data_AF-A0A1I2K324-F1
#
_entry.id   AF-A0A1I2K324-F1
#
_cell.length_a   1.000
_cell.length_b   1.000
_cell.length_c   1.000
_cell.angle_alpha   90.00
_cell.angle_beta   90.00
_cell.angle_gamma   90.00
#
_symmetry.space_group_name_H-M   'P 1'
#
loop_
_entity.id
_entity.type
_entity.pdbx_description
1 polymer ?
#
loop_
_entity_poly.entity_id
_entity_poly.type
_entity_poly.pdbx_seq_one_letter_code
_entity_poly.pdbx_strand_id
1 'polypeptide(L)'
;MELYYPFGLGMKGLDYVQTTSKEDKRQFNGVERNTNMNLNIIETQFRIGDTQIGRWWQVDPKPNYSESVFAMMGNNPVRYADPKGDTLRVSFGTGFLGLGKKQEVIYNNGNLTNADGSVYTGKVKGFLKKVVNAVNAVRSTIDGRSVISTLEASNHNFTIMKSSKNPSGKGNEFVPNDSNKEFAVARTGANPSMRYPLGGTGGTIYWNTNGRSLPTVDGLNVARPITDLAHEIFHAYEANLGITSNDDVLSAGLSRMEYRAVYFENSVRRELGYSLRSHYSASLDAGTGALSGRGASTVDANGIPIYVPPTPIHPSVIHRDTSYLHVNLIY
;
A
#
# COMPACT_ATOMS: atom_id res chain seq x y z
N MET A 1 26.96 24.69 -9.67
CA MET A 1 26.13 23.55 -10.08
C MET A 1 27.05 22.37 -10.08
N GLU A 2 26.86 21.45 -9.15
CA GLU A 2 27.67 20.23 -9.09
C GLU A 2 27.20 19.26 -10.17
N LEU A 3 28.15 18.63 -10.86
CA LEU A 3 27.90 17.64 -11.89
C LEU A 3 28.13 16.26 -11.28
N TYR A 4 27.17 15.36 -11.48
CA TYR A 4 27.23 14.01 -10.92
C TYR A 4 27.30 12.96 -12.03
N TYR A 5 28.06 11.91 -11.79
CA TYR A 5 27.87 10.63 -12.46
C TYR A 5 26.48 10.04 -12.12
N PRO A 6 25.96 9.07 -12.89
CA PRO A 6 24.57 8.61 -12.77
C PRO A 6 24.12 8.23 -11.35
N PHE A 7 25.02 7.72 -10.51
CA PHE A 7 24.75 7.27 -9.15
C PHE A 7 25.07 8.29 -8.05
N GLY A 8 25.32 9.56 -8.41
CA GLY A 8 25.51 10.63 -7.44
C GLY A 8 26.96 10.90 -7.04
N LEU A 9 27.94 10.26 -7.67
CA LEU A 9 29.35 10.59 -7.46
C LEU A 9 29.67 11.93 -8.14
N GLY A 10 30.19 12.90 -7.39
CA GLY A 10 30.61 14.19 -7.95
C GLY A 10 31.78 14.06 -8.94
N MET A 11 31.70 14.77 -10.07
CA MET A 11 32.74 14.77 -11.11
C MET A 11 33.87 15.76 -10.77
N LYS A 12 34.96 15.26 -10.17
CA LYS A 12 36.13 16.08 -9.83
C LYS A 12 36.70 16.79 -11.08
N GLY A 13 36.88 18.11 -10.98
CA GLY A 13 37.55 18.93 -12.01
C GLY A 13 36.61 19.59 -13.02
N LEU A 14 35.31 19.34 -12.93
CA LEU A 14 34.26 20.12 -13.62
C LEU A 14 33.44 20.98 -12.65
N ASP A 15 33.83 20.97 -11.38
CA ASP A 15 33.22 21.76 -10.32
C ASP A 15 33.50 23.23 -10.60
N TYR A 16 32.47 23.96 -11.03
CA TYR A 16 32.55 25.40 -11.18
C TYR A 16 32.89 25.99 -9.80
N VAL A 17 34.08 26.61 -9.68
CA VAL A 17 34.66 27.22 -8.48
C VAL A 17 33.56 27.76 -7.56
N GLN A 18 33.13 26.95 -6.60
CA GLN A 18 32.35 27.45 -5.49
C GLN A 18 33.35 27.98 -4.48
N THR A 19 33.29 29.29 -4.28
CA THR A 19 33.83 29.96 -3.10
C THR A 19 33.50 29.14 -1.86
N THR A 20 34.47 29.07 -0.95
CA THR A 20 34.57 28.29 0.32
C THR A 20 33.32 28.39 1.20
N SER A 21 32.20 27.90 0.70
CA SER A 21 30.92 27.77 1.36
C SER A 21 30.79 26.30 1.72
N LYS A 22 30.31 26.04 2.95
CA LYS A 22 30.09 24.68 3.47
C LYS A 22 29.48 23.81 2.36
N GLU A 23 30.14 22.70 2.01
CA GLU A 23 29.57 21.69 1.12
C GLU A 23 28.12 21.43 1.54
N ASP A 24 27.18 21.58 0.61
CA ASP A 24 25.81 21.18 0.86
C ASP A 24 25.81 19.65 0.97
N LYS A 25 25.59 19.16 2.19
CA LYS A 25 25.61 17.72 2.46
C LYS A 25 24.44 16.99 1.83
N ARG A 26 23.38 17.68 1.40
CA ARG A 26 22.20 17.05 0.79
C ARG A 26 22.23 17.25 -0.72
N GLN A 27 22.72 16.25 -1.42
CA GLN A 27 23.04 16.34 -2.85
C GLN A 27 22.10 15.46 -3.66
N PHE A 28 22.64 14.34 -4.17
CA PHE A 28 21.96 13.37 -4.98
C PHE A 28 20.68 12.85 -4.30
N ASN A 29 19.53 12.95 -4.98
CA ASN A 29 18.19 12.60 -4.45
C ASN A 29 17.81 13.25 -3.10
N GLY A 30 18.46 14.37 -2.71
CA GLY A 30 18.16 15.09 -1.47
C GLY A 30 18.57 14.35 -0.18
N VAL A 31 19.36 13.27 -0.30
CA VAL A 31 19.88 12.48 0.83
C VAL A 31 21.27 12.97 1.26
N GLU A 32 21.61 12.72 2.54
CA GLU A 32 22.87 13.21 3.11
C GLU A 32 24.05 12.40 2.57
N ARG A 33 25.06 13.08 2.04
CA ARG A 33 26.32 12.53 1.54
C ARG A 33 27.39 12.66 2.60
N ASN A 34 28.10 11.56 2.86
CA ASN A 34 29.20 11.51 3.79
C ASN A 34 30.51 11.21 3.05
N THR A 35 31.44 12.16 3.13
CA THR A 35 32.76 12.11 2.50
C THR A 35 33.91 11.82 3.47
N ASN A 36 33.60 11.57 4.75
CA ASN A 36 34.61 11.31 5.78
C ASN A 36 35.43 10.06 5.42
N MET A 37 36.72 10.09 5.72
CA MET A 37 37.67 9.01 5.39
C MET A 37 37.77 8.70 3.88
N ASN A 38 37.54 9.70 3.01
CA ASN A 38 37.49 9.55 1.55
C ASN A 38 36.40 8.58 1.04
N LEU A 39 35.37 8.31 1.85
CA LEU A 39 34.20 7.56 1.42
C LEU A 39 33.31 8.46 0.55
N ASN A 40 32.43 7.90 -0.28
CA ASN A 40 31.48 8.68 -1.10
C ASN A 40 30.10 8.04 -1.01
N ILE A 41 29.58 8.01 0.21
CA ILE A 41 28.34 7.31 0.53
C ILE A 41 27.17 8.27 0.70
N ILE A 42 25.98 7.77 0.40
CA ILE A 42 24.69 8.39 0.71
C ILE A 42 24.02 7.63 1.85
N GLU A 43 23.55 8.36 2.84
CA GLU A 43 22.85 7.82 4.00
C GLU A 43 21.35 8.02 3.79
N THR A 44 20.64 6.93 3.49
CA THR A 44 19.17 6.91 3.42
C THR A 44 18.61 6.30 4.69
N GLN A 45 17.30 6.44 4.92
CA GLN A 45 16.67 6.00 6.17
C GLN A 45 16.78 4.48 6.41
N PHE A 46 16.83 3.66 5.37
CA PHE A 46 16.84 2.20 5.48
C PHE A 46 18.13 1.56 4.99
N ARG A 47 18.99 2.32 4.29
CA ARG A 47 20.21 1.80 3.66
C ARG A 47 21.28 2.86 3.42
N ILE A 48 22.53 2.43 3.43
CA ILE A 48 23.71 3.22 3.07
C ILE A 48 24.16 2.80 1.67
N GLY A 49 24.28 3.76 0.76
CA GLY A 49 24.64 3.53 -0.64
C GLY A 49 26.00 4.12 -1.01
N ASP A 50 26.82 3.37 -1.72
CA ASP A 50 28.09 3.84 -2.29
C ASP A 50 27.86 4.39 -3.70
N THR A 51 28.06 5.70 -3.84
CA THR A 51 27.86 6.39 -5.11
C THR A 51 28.94 6.07 -6.14
N GLN A 52 30.11 5.56 -5.72
CA GLN A 52 31.23 5.26 -6.63
C GLN A 52 30.98 3.99 -7.44
N ILE A 53 30.36 3.00 -6.80
CA ILE A 53 30.10 1.68 -7.40
C ILE A 53 28.61 1.49 -7.72
N GLY A 54 27.74 2.42 -7.29
CA GLY A 54 26.30 2.31 -7.49
C GLY A 54 25.73 1.09 -6.76
N ARG A 55 26.15 0.86 -5.52
CA ARG A 55 25.74 -0.31 -4.72
C ARG A 55 25.38 0.06 -3.29
N TRP A 56 24.45 -0.67 -2.68
CA TRP A 56 24.20 -0.62 -1.24
C TRP A 56 25.31 -1.34 -0.48
N TRP A 57 25.65 -0.83 0.70
CA TRP A 57 26.60 -1.47 1.62
C TRP A 57 25.98 -2.62 2.41
N GLN A 58 24.66 -2.67 2.45
CA GLN A 58 23.90 -3.78 2.99
C GLN A 58 23.09 -4.43 1.90
N VAL A 59 22.75 -5.70 2.09
CA VAL A 59 21.81 -6.41 1.22
C VAL A 59 20.54 -5.57 1.14
N ASP A 60 20.12 -5.26 -0.09
CA ASP A 60 18.85 -4.58 -0.32
C ASP A 60 17.76 -5.39 0.39
N PRO A 61 16.98 -4.81 1.30
CA PRO A 61 15.87 -5.52 1.93
C PRO A 61 14.83 -6.02 0.91
N LYS A 62 14.90 -5.56 -0.35
CA LYS A 62 14.08 -6.01 -1.49
C LYS A 62 14.94 -6.32 -2.71
N PRO A 63 15.73 -7.39 -2.68
CA PRO A 63 16.60 -7.73 -3.78
C PRO A 63 15.78 -8.20 -5.00
N ASN A 64 16.25 -7.82 -6.18
CA ASN A 64 15.76 -8.26 -7.48
C ASN A 64 16.70 -9.36 -8.00
N TYR A 65 16.20 -10.54 -8.40
CA TYR A 65 17.04 -11.64 -8.90
C TYR A 65 17.77 -11.33 -10.22
N SER A 66 17.26 -10.37 -10.99
CA SER A 66 17.85 -9.90 -12.25
C SER A 66 19.04 -8.97 -12.02
N GLU A 67 19.27 -8.56 -10.78
CA GLU A 67 20.26 -7.58 -10.39
C GLU A 67 21.03 -8.07 -9.17
N SER A 68 22.14 -7.39 -8.85
CA SER A 68 22.85 -7.68 -7.61
C SER A 68 21.92 -7.39 -6.42
N VAL A 69 21.99 -8.21 -5.36
CA VAL A 69 21.32 -7.89 -4.08
C VAL A 69 21.85 -6.62 -3.42
N PHE A 70 22.94 -6.07 -3.96
CA PHE A 70 23.49 -4.77 -3.57
C PHE A 70 23.19 -3.70 -4.64
N ALA A 71 22.39 -3.97 -5.66
CA ALA A 71 22.14 -3.02 -6.75
C ALA A 71 21.36 -1.80 -6.25
N MET A 72 21.91 -0.62 -6.56
CA MET A 72 21.33 0.65 -6.17
C MET A 72 20.37 1.15 -7.27
N MET A 73 19.13 1.54 -6.89
CA MET A 73 18.08 2.07 -7.77
C MET A 73 17.86 1.28 -9.08
N GLY A 74 17.79 -0.04 -9.00
CA GLY A 74 17.58 -0.88 -10.19
C GLY A 74 18.65 -0.71 -11.27
N ASN A 75 19.87 -0.35 -10.84
CA ASN A 75 21.00 0.04 -11.69
C ASN A 75 20.68 1.16 -12.72
N ASN A 76 19.57 1.89 -12.52
CA ASN A 76 19.11 2.98 -13.37
C ASN A 76 18.56 4.15 -12.51
N PRO A 77 19.46 4.90 -11.85
CA PRO A 77 19.12 5.98 -10.92
C PRO A 77 18.45 7.18 -11.59
N VAL A 78 18.57 7.33 -12.91
CA VAL A 78 17.90 8.39 -13.69
C VAL A 78 16.40 8.11 -13.81
N ARG A 79 16.02 6.82 -13.95
CA ARG A 79 14.63 6.39 -14.08
C ARG A 79 13.97 6.04 -12.75
N TYR A 80 14.73 5.48 -11.81
CA TYR A 80 14.24 5.00 -10.53
C TYR A 80 14.78 5.85 -9.39
N ALA A 81 14.40 7.13 -9.41
CA ALA A 81 14.67 8.03 -8.29
C ALA A 81 13.94 7.47 -7.06
N ASP A 82 14.73 7.05 -6.08
CA ASP A 82 14.24 6.44 -4.85
C ASP A 82 14.76 7.24 -3.64
N PRO A 83 14.12 8.38 -3.31
CA PRO A 83 14.59 9.23 -2.21
C PRO A 83 14.44 8.56 -0.83
N LYS A 84 13.67 7.45 -0.74
CA LYS A 84 13.27 6.85 0.56
C LYS A 84 13.09 5.33 0.59
N GLY A 85 12.77 4.67 -0.51
CA GLY A 85 12.55 3.23 -0.61
C GLY A 85 11.29 2.82 -1.38
N ASP A 86 10.13 3.46 -1.13
CA ASP A 86 8.79 2.87 -1.37
C ASP A 86 7.65 3.91 -1.13
N THR A 87 6.37 3.74 -1.57
CA THR A 87 5.36 4.83 -1.42
C THR A 87 3.84 4.48 -1.37
N LEU A 88 3.16 4.75 -0.24
CA LEU A 88 1.71 4.97 -0.15
C LEU A 88 1.35 6.44 -0.42
N ARG A 89 0.48 6.73 -1.40
CA ARG A 89 0.11 8.09 -1.84
C ARG A 89 -1.32 8.45 -1.45
N VAL A 90 -1.55 9.72 -1.15
CA VAL A 90 -2.87 10.31 -0.90
C VAL A 90 -3.11 11.44 -1.89
N SER A 91 -4.16 11.31 -2.70
CA SER A 91 -4.56 12.32 -3.69
C SER A 91 -5.76 13.13 -3.21
N PHE A 92 -5.63 14.46 -3.14
CA PHE A 92 -6.68 15.36 -2.67
C PHE A 92 -6.73 16.67 -3.46
N GLY A 93 -7.87 17.36 -3.42
CA GLY A 93 -8.01 18.71 -4.01
C GLY A 93 -7.63 19.80 -2.99
N THR A 94 -6.86 20.80 -3.41
CA THR A 94 -6.31 21.85 -2.53
C THR A 94 -7.21 23.08 -2.34
N GLY A 95 -8.33 23.17 -3.08
CA GLY A 95 -9.18 24.37 -3.12
C GLY A 95 -10.39 24.35 -2.19
N PHE A 96 -10.99 25.52 -2.02
CA PHE A 96 -12.27 25.71 -1.33
C PHE A 96 -13.42 25.17 -2.21
N LEU A 97 -14.36 24.43 -1.62
CA LEU A 97 -15.47 23.74 -2.33
C LEU A 97 -15.07 22.86 -3.53
N GLY A 98 -13.82 22.39 -3.62
CA GLY A 98 -13.39 21.47 -4.69
C GLY A 98 -12.92 22.15 -5.97
N LEU A 99 -12.72 23.48 -5.98
CA LEU A 99 -12.25 24.27 -7.13
C LEU A 99 -10.71 24.40 -7.23
N GLY A 100 -9.94 23.60 -6.48
CA GLY A 100 -8.48 23.72 -6.46
C GLY A 100 -7.75 22.61 -7.23
N LYS A 101 -6.45 22.80 -7.42
CA LYS A 101 -5.58 21.85 -8.10
C LYS A 101 -5.52 20.52 -7.34
N LYS A 102 -5.42 19.41 -8.08
CA LYS A 102 -5.11 18.09 -7.54
C LYS A 102 -3.70 18.15 -6.94
N GLN A 103 -3.54 17.66 -5.72
CA GLN A 103 -2.25 17.49 -5.05
C GLN A 103 -2.14 16.06 -4.56
N GLU A 104 -0.92 15.53 -4.61
CA GLU A 104 -0.57 14.23 -4.07
C GLU A 104 0.50 14.40 -2.99
N VAL A 105 0.32 13.69 -1.88
CA VAL A 105 1.31 13.58 -0.80
C VAL A 105 1.58 12.11 -0.54
N ILE A 106 2.75 11.82 -0.02
CA ILE A 106 3.21 10.51 0.38
C ILE A 106 2.97 10.36 1.87
N TYR A 107 2.28 9.30 2.27
CA TYR A 107 2.16 8.90 3.68
C TYR A 107 3.25 7.86 3.99
N ASN A 108 3.98 8.07 5.08
CA ASN A 108 4.93 7.11 5.61
C ASN A 108 4.98 7.22 7.13
N ASN A 109 4.52 6.18 7.84
CA ASN A 109 4.57 6.09 9.30
C ASN A 109 4.02 7.34 10.02
N GLY A 110 2.87 7.84 9.57
CA GLY A 110 2.23 9.03 10.13
C GLY A 110 2.78 10.37 9.62
N ASN A 111 3.92 10.37 8.91
CA ASN A 111 4.50 11.56 8.30
C ASN A 111 3.98 11.75 6.87
N LEU A 112 3.91 13.01 6.44
CA LEU A 112 3.54 13.39 5.08
C LEU A 112 4.70 14.06 4.37
N THR A 113 4.99 13.64 3.14
CA THR A 113 5.98 14.31 2.27
C THR A 113 5.43 14.59 0.88
N ASN A 114 6.03 15.56 0.18
CA ASN A 114 5.77 15.79 -1.23
C ASN A 114 6.44 14.70 -2.08
N ALA A 115 6.14 14.69 -3.39
CA ALA A 115 6.71 13.73 -4.33
C ALA A 115 8.25 13.82 -4.46
N ASP A 116 8.82 15.00 -4.20
CA ASP A 116 10.27 15.23 -4.16
C ASP A 116 10.93 14.78 -2.84
N GLY A 117 10.17 14.20 -1.91
CA GLY A 117 10.64 13.73 -0.61
C GLY A 117 10.67 14.80 0.49
N SER A 118 10.49 16.09 0.16
CA SER A 118 10.43 17.18 1.13
C SER A 118 9.24 17.04 2.09
N VAL A 119 9.40 17.52 3.33
CA VAL A 119 8.32 17.48 4.33
C VAL A 119 7.11 18.26 3.82
N TYR A 120 5.93 17.67 3.90
CA TYR A 120 4.70 18.37 3.55
C TYR A 120 4.35 19.38 4.64
N THR A 121 4.53 20.66 4.35
CA THR A 121 4.23 21.78 5.27
C THR A 121 2.85 22.39 5.04
N GLY A 122 2.07 21.84 4.10
CA GLY A 122 0.72 22.31 3.80
C GLY A 122 -0.30 21.96 4.89
N LYS A 123 -1.48 22.59 4.83
CA LYS A 123 -2.54 22.37 5.82
C LYS A 123 -3.17 20.98 5.67
N VAL A 124 -3.01 20.14 6.69
CA VAL A 124 -3.70 18.84 6.82
C VAL A 124 -5.16 19.06 7.24
N LYS A 125 -6.05 19.25 6.25
CA LYS A 125 -7.49 19.54 6.45
C LYS A 125 -8.39 18.74 5.49
N GLY A 126 -9.69 18.73 5.78
CA GLY A 126 -10.70 18.12 4.91
C GLY A 126 -10.44 16.64 4.67
N PHE A 127 -10.42 16.23 3.40
CA PHE A 127 -10.20 14.83 3.01
C PHE A 127 -8.84 14.30 3.47
N LEU A 128 -7.77 15.08 3.30
CA LEU A 128 -6.42 14.66 3.70
C LEU A 128 -6.37 14.33 5.20
N LYS A 129 -6.96 15.19 6.05
CA LYS A 129 -7.03 14.94 7.50
C LYS A 129 -7.78 13.64 7.82
N LYS A 130 -8.90 13.38 7.13
CA LYS A 130 -9.67 12.14 7.33
C LYS A 130 -8.86 10.91 6.94
N VAL A 131 -8.13 10.96 5.81
CA VAL A 131 -7.27 9.85 5.37
C VAL A 131 -6.16 9.60 6.38
N VAL A 132 -5.40 10.62 6.77
CA VAL A 132 -4.31 10.50 7.74
C VAL A 132 -4.81 9.89 9.05
N ASN A 133 -5.92 10.38 9.58
CA ASN A 133 -6.50 9.86 10.82
C ASN A 133 -6.93 8.38 10.68
N ALA A 134 -7.56 8.01 9.57
CA ALA A 134 -8.03 6.65 9.35
C ALA A 134 -6.87 5.67 9.13
N VAL A 135 -5.86 6.03 8.31
CA VAL A 135 -4.67 5.20 8.09
C VAL A 135 -3.87 5.06 9.40
N ASN A 136 -3.72 6.13 10.19
CA ASN A 136 -3.09 6.04 11.51
C ASN A 136 -3.87 5.13 12.47
N ALA A 137 -5.20 5.17 12.45
CA ALA A 137 -6.02 4.29 13.27
C ALA A 137 -5.84 2.82 12.86
N VAL A 138 -5.88 2.50 11.57
CA VAL A 138 -5.59 1.13 11.08
C VAL A 138 -4.17 0.70 11.45
N ARG A 139 -3.17 1.57 11.28
CA ARG A 139 -1.76 1.30 11.65
C ARG A 139 -1.55 1.09 13.16
N SER A 140 -2.46 1.59 13.99
CA SER A 140 -2.36 1.38 15.44
C SER A 140 -2.67 -0.06 15.85
N THR A 141 -3.40 -0.81 15.02
CA THR A 141 -3.69 -2.24 15.22
C THR A 141 -2.51 -3.11 14.75
N ILE A 142 -2.42 -4.35 15.24
CA ILE A 142 -1.35 -5.30 14.97
C ILE A 142 -1.38 -5.69 13.49
N ASP A 143 -2.50 -6.22 13.01
CA ASP A 143 -2.64 -6.67 11.62
C ASP A 143 -2.57 -5.48 10.66
N GLY A 144 -3.20 -4.37 11.04
CA GLY A 144 -3.26 -3.16 10.23
C GLY A 144 -1.89 -2.50 10.06
N ARG A 145 -1.03 -2.55 11.09
CA ARG A 145 0.37 -2.11 10.98
C ARG A 145 1.13 -2.93 9.95
N SER A 146 0.98 -4.25 9.98
CA SER A 146 1.67 -5.14 9.06
C SER A 146 1.25 -4.87 7.61
N VAL A 147 -0.07 -4.84 7.34
CA VAL A 147 -0.61 -4.53 6.02
C VAL A 147 -0.13 -3.17 5.50
N ILE A 148 -0.28 -2.09 6.28
CA ILE A 148 0.12 -0.75 5.87
C ILE A 148 1.62 -0.69 5.63
N SER A 149 2.42 -1.34 6.48
CA SER A 149 3.87 -1.36 6.34
C SER A 149 4.28 -2.11 5.07
N THR A 150 3.60 -3.20 4.69
CA THR A 150 3.83 -3.89 3.42
C THR A 150 3.51 -3.00 2.22
N LEU A 151 2.40 -2.27 2.24
CA LEU A 151 2.02 -1.36 1.16
C LEU A 151 2.94 -0.14 1.06
N GLU A 152 3.30 0.42 2.21
CA GLU A 152 4.30 1.49 2.31
C GLU A 152 5.66 1.05 1.80
N ALA A 153 5.99 -0.24 1.93
CA ALA A 153 7.21 -0.87 1.50
C ALA A 153 7.09 -1.52 0.11
N SER A 154 6.09 -1.17 -0.70
CA SER A 154 5.94 -1.76 -2.03
C SER A 154 6.60 -0.93 -3.12
N ASN A 155 7.06 -1.61 -4.18
CA ASN A 155 7.42 -0.99 -5.47
C ASN A 155 6.18 -0.56 -6.28
N HIS A 156 4.98 -0.97 -5.84
CA HIS A 156 3.72 -0.53 -6.39
C HIS A 156 3.22 0.75 -5.72
N ASN A 157 2.57 1.60 -6.51
CA ASN A 157 1.93 2.81 -5.99
C ASN A 157 0.47 2.53 -5.61
N PHE A 158 0.10 2.93 -4.39
CA PHE A 158 -1.27 2.90 -3.89
C PHE A 158 -1.76 4.32 -3.66
N THR A 159 -2.91 4.68 -4.25
CA THR A 159 -3.44 6.04 -4.16
C THR A 159 -4.80 6.05 -3.47
N ILE A 160 -4.95 6.80 -2.38
CA ILE A 160 -6.26 6.98 -1.72
C ILE A 160 -6.99 8.20 -2.32
N MET A 161 -8.23 8.01 -2.76
CA MET A 161 -9.11 9.02 -3.38
C MET A 161 -10.52 8.99 -2.78
N LYS A 162 -11.27 10.09 -2.92
CA LYS A 162 -12.69 10.12 -2.51
C LYS A 162 -13.51 9.16 -3.37
N SER A 163 -14.44 8.42 -2.75
CA SER A 163 -15.36 7.51 -3.46
C SER A 163 -16.18 8.19 -4.56
N SER A 164 -16.48 9.49 -4.45
CA SER A 164 -17.17 10.25 -5.50
C SER A 164 -16.39 10.34 -6.82
N LYS A 165 -15.11 9.94 -6.83
CA LYS A 165 -14.23 9.91 -8.01
C LYS A 165 -14.03 8.50 -8.56
N ASN A 166 -14.64 7.50 -7.94
CA ASN A 166 -14.55 6.12 -8.41
C ASN A 166 -15.27 5.97 -9.76
N PRO A 167 -14.59 5.48 -10.81
CA PRO A 167 -15.17 5.29 -12.14
C PRO A 167 -16.21 4.17 -12.20
N SER A 168 -16.15 3.18 -11.31
CA SER A 168 -17.05 2.02 -11.26
C SER A 168 -18.34 2.28 -10.46
N GLY A 169 -18.41 3.36 -9.69
CA GLY A 169 -19.57 3.74 -8.89
C GLY A 169 -19.17 4.50 -7.61
N LYS A 170 -20.07 5.26 -6.98
CA LYS A 170 -19.70 6.18 -5.86
C LYS A 170 -19.37 5.48 -4.51
N GLY A 171 -19.06 4.18 -4.52
CA GLY A 171 -18.79 3.34 -3.35
C GLY A 171 -17.32 3.28 -2.94
N ASN A 172 -17.07 2.62 -1.80
CA ASN A 172 -15.71 2.16 -1.46
C ASN A 172 -15.30 1.06 -2.44
N GLU A 173 -14.07 1.11 -2.93
CA GLU A 173 -13.52 0.10 -3.85
C GLU A 173 -12.02 0.27 -4.00
N PHE A 174 -11.27 -0.82 -3.98
CA PHE A 174 -9.92 -0.87 -4.54
C PHE A 174 -9.99 -1.21 -6.04
N VAL A 175 -9.44 -0.34 -6.87
CA VAL A 175 -9.30 -0.54 -8.31
C VAL A 175 -7.82 -0.78 -8.65
N PRO A 176 -7.44 -1.98 -9.11
CA PRO A 176 -6.06 -2.31 -9.47
C PRO A 176 -5.63 -1.57 -10.74
N ASN A 177 -4.33 -1.34 -10.89
CA ASN A 177 -3.77 -0.85 -12.17
C ASN A 177 -3.71 -1.95 -13.23
N ASP A 178 -3.66 -3.22 -12.82
CA ASP A 178 -3.59 -4.39 -13.71
C ASP A 178 -4.27 -5.61 -13.08
N SER A 179 -5.50 -5.90 -13.52
CA SER A 179 -6.26 -7.05 -13.04
C SER A 179 -5.66 -8.40 -13.43
N ASN A 180 -4.76 -8.49 -14.40
CA ASN A 180 -4.11 -9.77 -14.66
C ASN A 180 -3.08 -10.11 -13.57
N LYS A 181 -2.42 -9.09 -13.02
CA LYS A 181 -1.40 -9.26 -11.99
C LYS A 181 -1.96 -9.43 -10.59
N GLU A 182 -3.07 -8.78 -10.26
CA GLU A 182 -3.69 -8.97 -8.94
C GLU A 182 -4.12 -10.43 -8.71
N PHE A 183 -4.60 -11.11 -9.77
CA PHE A 183 -5.05 -12.51 -9.75
C PHE A 183 -3.98 -13.51 -10.20
N ALA A 184 -2.71 -13.09 -10.32
CA ALA A 184 -1.68 -13.89 -10.98
C ALA A 184 -1.55 -15.31 -10.39
N VAL A 185 -1.51 -15.43 -9.06
CA VAL A 185 -1.41 -16.73 -8.37
C VAL A 185 -2.65 -17.59 -8.63
N ALA A 186 -3.85 -17.04 -8.46
CA ALA A 186 -5.09 -17.77 -8.66
C ALA A 186 -5.23 -18.29 -10.10
N ARG A 187 -4.86 -17.47 -11.08
CA ARG A 187 -4.92 -17.83 -12.51
C ARG A 187 -3.87 -18.85 -12.91
N THR A 188 -2.64 -18.75 -12.40
CA THR A 188 -1.63 -19.80 -12.61
C THR A 188 -2.04 -21.11 -11.95
N GLY A 189 -2.70 -21.08 -10.78
CA GLY A 189 -3.29 -22.26 -10.16
C GLY A 189 -4.38 -22.90 -11.02
N ALA A 190 -5.27 -22.09 -11.61
CA ALA A 190 -6.36 -22.57 -12.46
C ALA A 190 -5.89 -23.11 -13.82
N ASN A 191 -4.83 -22.53 -14.41
CA ASN A 191 -4.24 -23.02 -15.65
C ASN A 191 -2.70 -22.95 -15.59
N PRO A 192 -2.03 -24.01 -15.11
CA PRO A 192 -0.57 -24.02 -14.97
C PRO A 192 0.22 -23.88 -16.28
N SER A 193 -0.43 -24.11 -17.43
CA SER A 193 0.18 -23.95 -18.75
C SER A 193 0.25 -22.49 -19.19
N MET A 194 -0.68 -21.65 -18.71
CA MET A 194 -0.67 -20.20 -18.95
C MET A 194 0.29 -19.51 -17.98
N ARG A 195 1.16 -18.65 -18.51
CA ARG A 195 2.15 -17.89 -17.75
C ARG A 195 1.63 -16.48 -17.48
N TYR A 196 1.29 -16.17 -16.24
CA TYR A 196 0.91 -14.81 -15.82
C TYR A 196 2.12 -14.09 -15.21
N PRO A 197 2.29 -12.77 -15.42
CA PRO A 197 3.33 -12.00 -14.76
C PRO A 197 3.12 -12.00 -13.24
N LEU A 198 4.08 -12.55 -12.50
CA LEU A 198 4.07 -12.57 -11.03
C LEU A 198 4.50 -11.20 -10.47
N GLY A 199 4.28 -10.99 -9.17
CA GLY A 199 4.69 -9.79 -8.45
C GLY A 199 3.58 -8.81 -8.11
N GLY A 200 2.33 -9.04 -8.54
CA GLY A 200 1.19 -8.23 -8.14
C GLY A 200 1.12 -6.84 -8.80
N THR A 201 0.30 -5.95 -8.22
CA THR A 201 0.01 -4.63 -8.77
C THR A 201 -0.36 -3.60 -7.70
N GLY A 202 -0.18 -2.33 -8.06
CA GLY A 202 -0.71 -1.20 -7.30
C GLY A 202 -2.14 -0.86 -7.69
N GLY A 203 -2.66 0.25 -7.20
CA GLY A 203 -4.00 0.69 -7.57
C GLY A 203 -4.50 1.91 -6.83
N THR A 204 -5.79 2.17 -6.97
CA THR A 204 -6.47 3.29 -6.33
C THR A 204 -7.50 2.78 -5.35
N ILE A 205 -7.39 3.21 -4.09
CA ILE A 205 -8.38 2.99 -3.04
C ILE A 205 -9.35 4.16 -3.05
N TYR A 206 -10.58 3.91 -3.47
CA TYR A 206 -11.68 4.86 -3.38
C TYR A 206 -12.38 4.70 -2.04
N TRP A 207 -12.50 5.78 -1.29
CA TRP A 207 -13.01 5.75 0.07
C TRP A 207 -14.07 6.82 0.36
N ASN A 208 -15.19 6.36 0.91
CA ASN A 208 -16.29 7.16 1.43
C ASN A 208 -16.04 7.48 2.91
N THR A 209 -15.62 8.71 3.16
CA THR A 209 -15.28 9.17 4.51
C THR A 209 -16.46 9.34 5.47
N ASN A 210 -17.69 9.16 5.00
CA ASN A 210 -18.88 9.18 5.84
C ASN A 210 -19.25 7.78 6.34
N GLY A 211 -18.69 6.74 5.73
CA GLY A 211 -18.93 5.34 6.05
C GLY A 211 -20.32 4.83 5.66
N ARG A 212 -20.59 3.57 5.99
CA ARG A 212 -21.90 2.93 5.84
C ARG A 212 -22.27 2.13 7.10
N SER A 213 -23.54 2.10 7.47
CA SER A 213 -24.02 1.20 8.53
C SER A 213 -23.94 -0.26 8.06
N LEU A 214 -23.35 -1.09 8.90
CA LEU A 214 -23.11 -2.51 8.62
C LEU A 214 -23.78 -3.37 9.71
N PRO A 215 -24.26 -4.57 9.35
CA PRO A 215 -24.77 -5.54 10.32
C PRO A 215 -23.60 -6.09 11.12
N THR A 216 -23.71 -6.06 12.44
CA THR A 216 -22.69 -6.56 13.37
C THR A 216 -23.25 -7.64 14.27
N VAL A 217 -22.38 -8.31 15.03
CA VAL A 217 -22.78 -9.31 16.04
C VAL A 217 -23.66 -8.70 17.15
N ASP A 218 -23.50 -7.41 17.42
CA ASP A 218 -24.30 -6.66 18.41
C ASP A 218 -25.51 -5.96 17.79
N GLY A 219 -25.92 -6.35 16.57
CA GLY A 219 -27.00 -5.73 15.82
C GLY A 219 -26.52 -4.68 14.82
N LEU A 220 -27.42 -3.79 14.40
CA LEU A 220 -27.08 -2.75 13.42
C LEU A 220 -26.23 -1.66 14.08
N ASN A 221 -25.06 -1.37 13.50
CA ASN A 221 -24.12 -0.41 14.07
C ASN A 221 -23.95 0.87 13.23
N VAL A 222 -23.37 1.88 13.88
CA VAL A 222 -23.03 3.19 13.29
C VAL A 222 -22.01 3.02 12.17
N ALA A 223 -22.09 3.88 11.14
CA ALA A 223 -21.10 3.92 10.07
C ALA A 223 -19.65 4.03 10.60
N ARG A 224 -18.80 3.07 10.22
CA ARG A 224 -17.39 3.01 10.63
C ARG A 224 -16.46 3.21 9.41
N PRO A 225 -16.25 4.46 8.95
CA PRO A 225 -15.46 4.73 7.76
C PRO A 225 -14.00 4.25 7.87
N ILE A 226 -13.44 4.12 9.09
CA ILE A 226 -12.08 3.59 9.29
C ILE A 226 -12.01 2.11 8.88
N THR A 227 -13.00 1.31 9.26
CA THR A 227 -13.02 -0.12 8.92
C THR A 227 -13.38 -0.31 7.46
N ASP A 228 -14.21 0.56 6.90
CA ASP A 228 -14.46 0.57 5.46
C ASP A 228 -13.18 0.85 4.66
N LEU A 229 -12.30 1.74 5.15
CA LEU A 229 -10.99 1.95 4.53
C LEU A 229 -10.07 0.74 4.70
N ALA A 230 -10.08 0.12 5.88
CA ALA A 230 -9.27 -1.07 6.16
C ALA A 230 -9.61 -2.22 5.19
N HIS A 231 -10.89 -2.41 4.87
CA HIS A 231 -11.36 -3.37 3.89
C HIS A 231 -10.69 -3.17 2.52
N GLU A 232 -10.75 -1.95 1.97
CA GLU A 232 -10.14 -1.65 0.66
C GLU A 232 -8.61 -1.65 0.69
N ILE A 233 -8.00 -1.28 1.82
CA ILE A 233 -6.54 -1.42 2.04
C ILE A 233 -6.13 -2.89 1.96
N PHE A 234 -6.96 -3.82 2.43
CA PHE A 234 -6.66 -5.24 2.35
C PHE A 234 -6.71 -5.75 0.91
N HIS A 235 -7.71 -5.34 0.12
CA HIS A 235 -7.74 -5.64 -1.32
C HIS A 235 -6.47 -5.13 -2.02
N ALA A 236 -6.02 -3.93 -1.67
CA ALA A 236 -4.76 -3.39 -2.18
C ALA A 236 -3.54 -4.25 -1.79
N TYR A 237 -3.53 -4.79 -0.57
CA TYR A 237 -2.49 -5.70 -0.09
C TYR A 237 -2.48 -7.04 -0.82
N GLU A 238 -3.63 -7.63 -1.10
CA GLU A 238 -3.68 -8.87 -1.87
C GLU A 238 -3.27 -8.68 -3.32
N ALA A 239 -3.72 -7.57 -3.92
CA ALA A 239 -3.32 -7.18 -5.26
C ALA A 239 -1.81 -6.92 -5.34
N ASN A 240 -1.23 -6.28 -4.32
CA ASN A 240 0.20 -6.06 -4.20
C ASN A 240 1.01 -7.36 -4.26
N LEU A 241 0.47 -8.43 -3.68
CA LEU A 241 1.11 -9.75 -3.66
C LEU A 241 0.74 -10.62 -4.87
N GLY A 242 -0.27 -10.22 -5.64
CA GLY A 242 -0.81 -11.00 -6.76
C GLY A 242 -1.58 -12.25 -6.32
N ILE A 243 -2.11 -12.25 -5.09
CA ILE A 243 -2.83 -13.38 -4.46
C ILE A 243 -4.36 -13.17 -4.40
N THR A 244 -4.88 -12.11 -5.01
CA THR A 244 -6.32 -11.88 -5.09
C THR A 244 -7.00 -13.09 -5.72
N SER A 245 -8.17 -13.47 -5.20
CA SER A 245 -8.94 -14.59 -5.75
C SER A 245 -10.44 -14.38 -5.61
N ASN A 246 -11.16 -14.62 -6.69
CA ASN A 246 -12.59 -14.35 -6.81
C ASN A 246 -13.47 -15.61 -6.71
N ASP A 247 -12.89 -16.78 -6.40
CA ASP A 247 -13.61 -18.03 -6.22
C ASP A 247 -14.50 -17.99 -4.96
N ASP A 248 -15.71 -18.55 -5.04
CA ASP A 248 -16.61 -18.72 -3.89
C ASP A 248 -16.51 -20.15 -3.37
N VAL A 249 -15.63 -20.37 -2.40
CA VAL A 249 -15.34 -21.72 -1.88
C VAL A 249 -16.29 -22.21 -0.83
N LEU A 250 -17.11 -21.32 -0.27
CA LEU A 250 -18.13 -21.67 0.69
C LEU A 250 -19.50 -21.83 0.03
N SER A 251 -19.59 -21.60 -1.29
CA SER A 251 -20.86 -21.57 -2.05
C SER A 251 -21.89 -20.62 -1.42
N ALA A 252 -21.41 -19.51 -0.85
CA ALA A 252 -22.19 -18.57 -0.05
C ALA A 252 -22.60 -17.30 -0.81
N GLY A 253 -22.24 -17.20 -2.08
CA GLY A 253 -22.39 -16.01 -2.92
C GLY A 253 -21.39 -14.91 -2.60
N LEU A 254 -20.28 -15.22 -1.92
CA LEU A 254 -19.22 -14.27 -1.56
C LEU A 254 -17.85 -14.82 -1.96
N SER A 255 -17.05 -14.00 -2.64
CA SER A 255 -15.75 -14.42 -3.11
C SER A 255 -14.73 -14.53 -1.98
N ARG A 256 -13.69 -15.34 -2.21
CA ARG A 256 -12.60 -15.60 -1.28
C ARG A 256 -11.91 -14.32 -0.80
N MET A 257 -11.60 -13.40 -1.72
CA MET A 257 -10.98 -12.11 -1.37
C MET A 257 -11.87 -11.28 -0.44
N GLU A 258 -13.19 -11.30 -0.63
CA GLU A 258 -14.12 -10.54 0.22
C GLU A 258 -14.20 -11.15 1.62
N TYR A 259 -14.18 -12.47 1.75
CA TYR A 259 -14.07 -13.13 3.06
C TYR A 259 -12.80 -12.70 3.79
N ARG A 260 -11.65 -12.67 3.11
CA ARG A 260 -10.38 -12.26 3.73
C ARG A 260 -10.35 -10.77 4.07
N ALA A 261 -10.88 -9.92 3.20
CA ALA A 261 -11.00 -8.49 3.47
C ALA A 261 -11.89 -8.23 4.69
N VAL A 262 -13.02 -8.92 4.83
CA VAL A 262 -13.86 -8.80 6.04
C VAL A 262 -13.20 -9.42 7.28
N TYR A 263 -12.45 -10.52 7.13
CA TYR A 263 -11.68 -11.09 8.24
C TYR A 263 -10.69 -10.07 8.79
N PHE A 264 -9.89 -9.44 7.92
CA PHE A 264 -8.98 -8.35 8.30
C PHE A 264 -9.73 -7.14 8.89
N GLU A 265 -10.83 -6.73 8.26
CA GLU A 265 -11.72 -5.67 8.77
C GLU A 265 -12.19 -5.97 10.19
N ASN A 266 -12.52 -7.22 10.49
CA ASN A 266 -12.94 -7.68 11.82
C ASN A 266 -11.77 -7.78 12.82
N SER A 267 -10.55 -8.13 12.40
CA SER A 267 -9.34 -7.97 13.22
C SER A 267 -9.16 -6.52 13.64
N VAL A 268 -9.21 -5.58 12.68
CA VAL A 268 -9.09 -4.14 12.95
C VAL A 268 -10.21 -3.65 13.86
N ARG A 269 -11.46 -4.09 13.64
CA ARG A 269 -12.59 -3.77 14.53
C ARG A 269 -12.34 -4.21 15.96
N ARG A 270 -11.95 -5.47 16.15
CA ARG A 270 -11.71 -6.05 17.47
C ARG A 270 -10.68 -5.24 18.25
N GLU A 271 -9.57 -4.90 17.62
CA GLU A 271 -8.49 -4.12 18.24
C GLU A 271 -8.87 -2.65 18.52
N LEU A 272 -9.80 -2.09 17.73
CA LEU A 272 -10.35 -0.75 17.96
C LEU A 272 -11.59 -0.75 18.88
N GLY A 273 -11.99 -1.90 19.42
CA GLY A 273 -13.16 -2.02 20.31
C GLY A 273 -14.52 -1.82 19.60
N TYR A 274 -14.60 -2.15 18.30
CA TYR A 274 -15.84 -2.11 17.54
C TYR A 274 -16.48 -3.50 17.41
N SER A 275 -17.81 -3.55 17.38
CA SER A 275 -18.56 -4.78 17.10
C SER A 275 -18.22 -5.35 15.73
N LEU A 276 -17.98 -6.66 15.67
CA LEU A 276 -17.58 -7.38 14.47
C LEU A 276 -18.71 -7.39 13.43
N ARG A 277 -18.38 -7.20 12.14
CA ARG A 277 -19.34 -7.36 11.05
C ARG A 277 -19.76 -8.82 10.96
N SER A 278 -21.08 -9.03 10.97
CA SER A 278 -21.67 -10.36 10.98
C SER A 278 -22.08 -10.82 9.58
N HIS A 279 -22.40 -9.89 8.67
CA HIS A 279 -22.80 -10.21 7.31
C HIS A 279 -22.16 -9.28 6.28
N TYR A 280 -21.97 -9.79 5.06
CA TYR A 280 -21.39 -9.00 3.99
C TYR A 280 -22.34 -7.90 3.47
N SER A 281 -23.66 -8.11 3.48
CA SER A 281 -24.60 -7.07 3.04
C SER A 281 -25.69 -6.84 4.09
N ALA A 282 -26.40 -5.71 3.94
CA ALA A 282 -27.58 -5.41 4.72
C ALA A 282 -28.79 -5.31 3.79
N SER A 283 -29.94 -5.83 4.22
CA SER A 283 -31.24 -5.53 3.63
C SER A 283 -32.01 -4.55 4.49
N LEU A 284 -32.68 -3.61 3.86
CA LEU A 284 -33.66 -2.75 4.49
C LEU A 284 -35.02 -3.42 4.40
N ASP A 285 -35.65 -3.66 5.54
CA ASP A 285 -37.05 -4.02 5.61
C ASP A 285 -37.91 -2.80 5.25
N ALA A 286 -38.70 -2.92 4.18
CA ALA A 286 -39.47 -1.81 3.63
C ALA A 286 -40.68 -1.39 4.49
N GLY A 287 -41.14 -2.27 5.39
CA GLY A 287 -42.30 -1.99 6.25
C GLY A 287 -41.93 -1.35 7.58
N THR A 288 -40.77 -1.71 8.12
CA THR A 288 -40.29 -1.26 9.44
C THR A 288 -39.13 -0.27 9.35
N GLY A 289 -38.47 -0.17 8.19
CA GLY A 289 -37.22 0.57 8.04
C GLY A 289 -36.04 -0.08 8.76
N ALA A 290 -36.19 -1.29 9.31
CA ALA A 290 -35.13 -1.99 10.01
C ALA A 290 -34.11 -2.55 9.01
N LEU A 291 -32.82 -2.39 9.29
CA LEU A 291 -31.75 -3.05 8.52
C LEU A 291 -31.37 -4.37 9.20
N SER A 292 -31.38 -5.46 8.44
CA SER A 292 -30.94 -6.79 8.87
C SER A 292 -29.75 -7.29 8.03
N GLY A 293 -28.97 -8.22 8.58
CA GLY A 293 -27.92 -8.90 7.82
C GLY A 293 -28.51 -9.72 6.67
N ARG A 294 -27.92 -9.60 5.47
CA ARG A 294 -28.27 -10.37 4.28
C ARG A 294 -27.00 -10.85 3.56
N GLY A 295 -27.09 -11.98 2.87
CA GLY A 295 -25.97 -12.57 2.14
C GLY A 295 -25.06 -13.40 3.05
N ALA A 296 -23.83 -13.65 2.60
CA ALA A 296 -22.87 -14.47 3.32
C ALA A 296 -22.61 -13.97 4.75
N SER A 297 -22.64 -14.91 5.72
CA SER A 297 -22.17 -14.68 7.08
C SER A 297 -20.66 -14.52 7.09
N THR A 298 -20.16 -13.54 7.83
CA THR A 298 -18.72 -13.25 7.96
C THR A 298 -18.16 -13.69 9.31
N VAL A 299 -19.01 -14.29 10.14
CA VAL A 299 -18.69 -14.92 11.43
C VAL A 299 -19.34 -16.30 11.52
N ASP A 300 -18.75 -17.20 12.30
CA ASP A 300 -19.30 -18.53 12.59
C ASP A 300 -20.46 -18.46 13.59
N ALA A 301 -21.00 -19.63 13.97
CA ALA A 301 -22.10 -19.73 14.94
C ALA A 301 -21.76 -19.19 16.34
N ASN A 302 -20.48 -19.04 16.66
CA ASN A 302 -19.99 -18.49 17.92
C ASN A 302 -19.63 -16.99 17.82
N GLY A 303 -19.87 -16.36 16.67
CA GLY A 303 -19.50 -14.96 16.44
C GLY A 303 -18.00 -14.75 16.14
N ILE A 304 -17.25 -15.81 15.83
CA ILE A 304 -15.83 -15.75 15.50
C ILE A 304 -15.67 -15.45 13.99
N PRO A 305 -14.80 -14.50 13.58
CA PRO A 305 -14.57 -14.21 12.16
C PRO A 305 -14.20 -15.45 11.35
N ILE A 306 -14.89 -15.65 10.22
CA ILE A 306 -14.59 -16.76 9.30
C ILE A 306 -13.38 -16.36 8.45
N TYR A 307 -12.32 -17.15 8.55
CA TYR A 307 -11.16 -17.03 7.69
C TYR A 307 -11.24 -18.01 6.51
N VAL A 308 -10.96 -17.51 5.31
CA VAL A 308 -10.83 -18.33 4.11
C VAL A 308 -9.43 -18.14 3.54
N PRO A 309 -8.58 -19.18 3.43
CA PRO A 309 -7.18 -19.01 3.02
C PRO A 309 -7.05 -18.47 1.59
N PRO A 310 -5.89 -17.94 1.16
CA PRO A 310 -5.63 -17.60 -0.24
C PRO A 310 -5.67 -18.86 -1.12
N THR A 311 -5.69 -18.66 -2.43
CA THR A 311 -5.50 -19.77 -3.38
C THR A 311 -4.11 -20.37 -3.15
N PRO A 312 -4.00 -21.70 -2.97
CA PRO A 312 -2.70 -22.35 -2.81
C PRO A 312 -1.77 -22.01 -3.97
N ILE A 313 -0.52 -21.70 -3.64
CA ILE A 313 0.47 -21.34 -4.64
C ILE A 313 0.92 -22.61 -5.35
N HIS A 314 0.62 -22.69 -6.64
CA HIS A 314 0.94 -23.87 -7.44
C HIS A 314 2.46 -24.10 -7.49
N PRO A 315 2.97 -25.35 -7.44
CA PRO A 315 4.41 -25.63 -7.45
C PRO A 315 5.19 -25.00 -8.61
N SER A 316 4.54 -24.83 -9.77
CA SER A 316 5.16 -24.14 -10.93
C SER A 316 5.46 -22.65 -10.68
N VAL A 317 4.84 -22.03 -9.68
CA VAL A 317 5.12 -20.67 -9.21
C VAL A 317 6.31 -20.68 -8.23
N ILE A 318 6.37 -21.69 -7.35
CA ILE A 318 7.40 -21.85 -6.31
C ILE A 318 8.81 -22.02 -6.93
N HIS A 319 8.93 -22.62 -8.11
CA HIS A 319 10.23 -22.78 -8.77
C HIS A 319 10.66 -21.59 -9.63
N ARG A 320 9.85 -20.52 -9.73
CA ARG A 320 10.06 -19.44 -10.70
C ARG A 320 10.39 -18.08 -10.10
N ASP A 321 9.91 -17.78 -8.90
CA ASP A 321 10.23 -16.52 -8.21
C ASP A 321 9.67 -16.57 -6.77
N THR A 322 10.50 -16.94 -5.77
CA THR A 322 10.07 -17.07 -4.36
C THR A 322 10.22 -15.79 -3.55
N SER A 323 10.68 -14.69 -4.15
CA SER A 323 10.90 -13.42 -3.44
C SER A 323 9.62 -12.87 -2.81
N TYR A 324 8.46 -13.04 -3.46
CA TYR A 324 7.14 -12.60 -2.97
C TYR A 324 6.48 -13.59 -1.98
N LEU A 325 7.00 -14.83 -1.93
CA LEU A 325 6.49 -15.91 -1.06
C LEU A 325 7.00 -15.80 0.39
N HIS A 326 8.05 -14.99 0.63
CA HIS A 326 8.59 -14.71 1.96
C HIS A 326 7.83 -13.61 2.71
N VAL A 327 6.75 -13.10 2.15
CA VAL A 327 5.85 -12.18 2.88
C VAL A 327 5.16 -13.00 3.96
N ASN A 328 5.38 -12.64 5.23
CA ASN A 328 4.61 -13.17 6.34
C ASN A 328 3.14 -12.90 6.06
N LEU A 329 2.46 -13.91 5.55
CA LEU A 329 1.04 -13.80 5.30
C LEU A 329 0.37 -13.58 6.66
N ILE A 330 -0.34 -12.45 6.78
CA ILE A 330 -0.99 -12.04 8.02
C ILE A 330 -2.21 -12.93 8.20
N TYR A 331 -2.06 -14.00 9.00
CA TYR A 331 -3.10 -14.97 9.32
C TYR A 331 -3.23 -15.21 10.82
#